data_AF-A0A5J4K5K6-F1
#
_entry.id   AF-A0A5J4K5K6-F1
#
_cell.length_a   1.000
_cell.length_b   1.000
_cell.length_c   1.000
_cell.angle_alpha   90.00
_cell.angle_beta   90.00
_cell.angle_gamma   90.00
#
_symmetry.space_group_name_H-M   'P 1'
#
loop_
_entity.id
_entity.type
_entity.pdbx_description
1 polymer ?
#
loop_
_entity_poly.entity_id
_entity_poly.type
_entity_poly.pdbx_seq_one_letter_code
_entity_poly.pdbx_strand_id
1 'polypeptide(L)'
;MCEKLHHALESQLPAISTLQMSTLRLLLLAVFDFLALWQYHLKPADRQFVPFFEVALQQELQEVLLHWLNQAPSSVPICQETGEITAQVISWAIFGPAVQWSRGDQTITKDTMARHVLDVVIAGLSPVVTVT
;
A
#
# COMPACT_ATOMS: atom_id res chain seq x y z
N MET A 1 4.71 -15.63 -0.46
CA MET A 1 5.85 -15.03 -1.22
C MET A 1 5.86 -13.50 -1.12
N CYS A 2 5.14 -12.92 -0.16
CA CYS A 2 5.75 -12.01 0.82
C CYS A 2 5.19 -12.28 2.22
N GLU A 3 5.42 -13.50 2.75
CA GLU A 3 4.96 -13.87 4.10
C GLU A 3 5.42 -12.86 5.14
N LYS A 4 6.60 -12.24 4.98
CA LYS A 4 7.09 -11.20 5.90
C LYS A 4 6.28 -9.92 5.85
N LEU A 5 5.82 -9.48 4.67
CA LEU A 5 4.94 -8.30 4.58
C LEU A 5 3.56 -8.67 5.09
N HIS A 6 3.01 -9.80 4.66
CA HIS A 6 1.72 -10.29 5.13
C HIS A 6 1.69 -10.44 6.65
N HIS A 7 2.71 -11.07 7.24
CA HIS A 7 2.85 -11.26 8.68
C HIS A 7 3.21 -9.95 9.41
N ALA A 8 3.95 -9.02 8.78
CA ALA A 8 4.16 -7.68 9.34
C ALA A 8 2.87 -6.87 9.34
N LEU A 9 2.03 -7.03 8.32
CA LEU A 9 0.72 -6.40 8.23
C LEU A 9 -0.22 -7.03 9.27
N GLU A 10 -0.36 -8.35 9.32
CA GLU A 10 -1.22 -9.06 10.30
C GLU A 10 -0.82 -8.83 11.76
N SER A 11 0.48 -8.72 12.07
CA SER A 11 0.94 -8.50 13.45
C SER A 11 0.81 -7.05 13.92
N GLN A 12 0.73 -6.09 13.00
CA GLN A 12 0.65 -4.65 13.32
C GLN A 12 -0.74 -4.06 13.12
N LEU A 13 -1.64 -4.76 12.43
CA LEU A 13 -3.00 -4.30 12.16
C LEU A 13 -3.94 -4.91 13.19
N PRO A 14 -4.47 -4.11 14.14
CA PRO A 14 -5.49 -4.60 15.06
C PRO A 14 -6.73 -5.04 14.26
N ALA A 15 -7.61 -5.85 14.86
CA ALA A 15 -8.94 -6.22 14.33
C ALA A 15 -9.93 -5.01 14.23
N ILE A 16 -9.40 -3.86 13.83
CA ILE A 16 -10.04 -2.56 13.71
C ILE A 16 -10.21 -2.31 12.21
N SER A 17 -11.36 -1.75 11.81
CA SER A 17 -11.77 -1.48 10.42
C SER A 17 -10.60 -1.20 9.47
N THR A 18 -10.41 -2.12 8.52
CA THR A 18 -9.26 -2.19 7.61
C THR A 18 -9.11 -0.98 6.67
N LEU A 19 -10.15 -0.17 6.51
CA LEU A 19 -10.14 1.06 5.69
C LEU A 19 -10.18 2.35 6.53
N GLN A 20 -9.77 2.28 7.80
CA GLN A 20 -9.56 3.48 8.62
C GLN A 20 -8.31 4.24 8.23
N MET A 21 -8.35 5.56 8.43
CA MET A 21 -7.22 6.43 8.14
C MET A 21 -5.93 6.01 8.86
N SER A 22 -6.03 5.58 10.12
CA SER A 22 -4.90 5.07 10.90
C SER A 22 -4.30 3.79 10.33
N THR A 23 -5.16 2.87 9.89
CA THR A 23 -4.79 1.59 9.30
C THR A 23 -4.09 1.79 7.96
N LEU A 24 -4.67 2.64 7.10
CA LEU A 24 -4.07 3.03 5.83
C LEU A 24 -2.71 3.70 6.05
N ARG A 25 -2.60 4.62 7.03
CA ARG A 25 -1.32 5.25 7.37
C ARG A 25 -0.26 4.21 7.75
N LEU A 26 -0.61 3.19 8.54
CA LEU A 26 0.31 2.12 8.92
C LEU A 26 0.74 1.30 7.70
N LEU A 27 -0.19 0.94 6.81
CA LEU A 27 0.12 0.27 5.54
C LEU A 27 1.12 1.07 4.71
N LEU A 28 0.89 2.39 4.54
CA LEU A 28 1.79 3.27 3.80
C LEU A 28 3.19 3.27 4.41
N LEU A 29 3.29 3.49 5.73
CA LEU A 29 4.59 3.51 6.41
C LEU A 29 5.33 2.18 6.27
N ALA A 30 4.62 1.06 6.38
CA ALA A 30 5.19 -0.28 6.22
C ALA A 30 5.73 -0.51 4.81
N VAL A 31 5.00 -0.11 3.77
CA VAL A 31 5.47 -0.21 2.37
C VAL A 31 6.71 0.65 2.13
N PHE A 32 6.72 1.88 2.64
CA PHE A 32 7.87 2.78 2.54
C PHE A 32 9.11 2.22 3.26
N ASP A 33 8.96 1.75 4.50
CA ASP A 33 10.04 1.16 5.27
C ASP A 33 10.59 -0.11 4.59
N PHE A 34 9.69 -0.96 4.12
CA PHE A 34 10.06 -2.18 3.41
C PHE A 34 10.91 -1.87 2.18
N LEU A 35 10.48 -0.93 1.34
CA LEU A 35 11.18 -0.56 0.11
C LEU A 35 12.52 0.13 0.38
N ALA A 36 12.61 1.00 1.39
CA ALA A 36 13.87 1.61 1.80
C ALA A 36 14.87 0.57 2.34
N LEU A 37 14.39 -0.35 3.17
CA LEU A 37 15.20 -1.44 3.71
C LEU A 37 15.71 -2.35 2.59
N TRP A 38 14.85 -2.68 1.63
CA TRP A 38 15.22 -3.47 0.45
C TRP A 38 16.29 -2.77 -0.39
N GLN A 39 16.08 -1.48 -0.71
CA GLN A 39 17.03 -0.68 -1.48
C GLN A 39 18.40 -0.60 -0.78
N TYR A 40 18.42 -0.48 0.55
CA TYR A 40 19.65 -0.45 1.34
C TYR A 40 20.44 -1.77 1.31
N HIS A 41 19.74 -2.91 1.32
CA HIS A 41 20.37 -4.24 1.32
C HIS A 41 20.61 -4.82 -0.08
N LEU A 42 20.16 -4.13 -1.13
CA LEU A 42 20.24 -4.61 -2.50
C LEU A 42 21.70 -4.70 -2.98
N LYS A 43 22.17 -5.92 -3.22
CA LYS A 43 23.50 -6.15 -3.78
C LYS A 43 23.51 -5.82 -5.28
N PRO A 44 24.64 -5.36 -5.84
CA PRO A 44 24.76 -5.09 -7.27
C PRO A 44 24.38 -6.28 -8.15
N ALA A 45 24.74 -7.50 -7.75
CA ALA A 45 24.43 -8.74 -8.47
C ALA A 45 22.92 -9.07 -8.51
N ASP A 46 22.15 -8.56 -7.54
CA ASP A 46 20.72 -8.86 -7.41
C ASP A 46 19.83 -7.84 -8.13
N ARG A 47 20.42 -6.78 -8.72
CA ARG A 47 19.69 -5.70 -9.39
C ARG A 47 18.77 -6.18 -10.53
N GLN A 48 19.15 -7.25 -11.22
CA GLN A 48 18.34 -7.85 -12.28
C GLN A 48 17.00 -8.40 -11.77
N PHE A 49 16.88 -8.69 -10.47
CA PHE A 49 15.67 -9.23 -9.86
C PHE A 49 14.72 -8.16 -9.31
N VAL A 50 15.16 -6.91 -9.22
CA VAL A 50 14.38 -5.79 -8.67
C VAL A 50 13.02 -5.64 -9.34
N PRO A 51 12.89 -5.66 -10.69
CA PRO A 51 11.58 -5.53 -11.33
C PRO A 51 10.60 -6.64 -10.94
N PHE A 52 11.08 -7.88 -10.77
CA PHE A 52 10.24 -9.00 -10.36
C PHE A 52 9.75 -8.84 -8.93
N PHE A 53 10.64 -8.39 -8.04
CA PHE A 53 10.29 -8.09 -6.66
C PHE A 53 9.24 -6.98 -6.59
N GLU A 54 9.43 -5.91 -7.35
CA GLU A 54 8.51 -4.76 -7.37
C GLU A 54 7.12 -5.12 -7.90
N VAL A 55 7.06 -5.93 -8.97
CA VAL A 55 5.77 -6.43 -9.48
C VAL A 55 5.07 -7.30 -8.44
N ALA A 56 5.78 -8.21 -7.78
CA ALA A 56 5.19 -9.06 -6.75
C ALA A 56 4.67 -8.23 -5.56
N LEU A 57 5.44 -7.24 -5.10
CA LEU A 57 5.03 -6.36 -4.01
C LEU A 57 3.81 -5.50 -4.36
N GLN A 58 3.74 -4.98 -5.59
CA GLN A 58 2.57 -4.23 -6.06
C GLN A 58 1.32 -5.12 -6.12
N GLN A 59 1.44 -6.36 -6.61
CA GLN A 59 0.34 -7.31 -6.67
C GLN A 59 -0.18 -7.67 -5.27
N GLU A 60 0.72 -7.97 -4.32
CA GLU A 60 0.35 -8.25 -2.93
C GLU A 60 -0.38 -7.06 -2.28
N LEU A 61 0.06 -5.82 -2.56
CA LEU A 61 -0.61 -4.62 -2.08
C LEU A 61 -2.03 -4.46 -2.67
N GLN A 62 -2.19 -4.75 -3.96
CA GLN A 62 -3.50 -4.75 -4.61
C GLN A 62 -4.43 -5.79 -3.98
N GLU A 63 -3.96 -7.01 -3.73
CA GLU A 63 -4.75 -8.08 -3.12
C GLU A 63 -5.20 -7.72 -1.70
N VAL A 64 -4.32 -7.15 -0.89
CA VAL A 64 -4.66 -6.65 0.46
C VAL A 64 -5.77 -5.60 0.38
N LEU A 65 -5.64 -4.62 -0.51
CA LEU A 65 -6.63 -3.55 -0.67
C LEU A 65 -7.97 -4.07 -1.18
N LEU A 66 -7.96 -4.99 -2.14
CA LEU A 66 -9.18 -5.63 -2.66
C LEU A 66 -9.88 -6.44 -1.56
N HIS A 67 -9.12 -7.19 -0.78
CA HIS A 67 -9.66 -7.94 0.36
C HIS A 67 -10.30 -7.03 1.40
N TRP A 68 -9.72 -5.85 1.66
CA TRP A 68 -10.29 -4.87 2.57
C TRP A 68 -11.56 -4.22 2.00
N LEU A 69 -11.56 -3.86 0.72
CA LEU A 69 -12.75 -3.33 0.03
C LEU A 69 -13.92 -4.33 0.04
N ASN A 70 -13.65 -5.61 -0.17
CA ASN A 70 -14.66 -6.66 -0.15
C ASN A 70 -15.27 -6.90 1.24
N GLN A 71 -14.56 -6.55 2.31
CA GLN A 71 -15.04 -6.65 3.69
C GLN A 71 -15.68 -5.36 4.20
N ALA A 72 -15.55 -4.26 3.47
CA ALA A 72 -16.07 -2.98 3.88
C ALA A 72 -17.61 -3.03 3.92
N PRO A 73 -18.25 -2.60 5.02
CA PRO A 73 -19.69 -2.43 5.05
C PRO A 73 -20.05 -1.29 4.10
N SER A 74 -20.52 -1.63 2.90
CA SER A 74 -21.01 -0.66 1.93
C SER A 74 -22.51 -0.47 2.10
N SER A 75 -22.95 0.79 2.19
CA SER A 75 -24.38 1.15 2.15
C SER A 75 -24.95 1.02 0.73
N VAL A 76 -24.10 0.90 -0.28
CA VAL A 76 -24.42 0.76 -1.70
C VAL A 76 -23.62 -0.41 -2.25
N PRO A 77 -24.24 -1.40 -2.91
CA PRO A 77 -23.52 -2.49 -3.55
C PRO A 77 -22.50 -1.93 -4.56
N ILE A 78 -21.22 -2.04 -4.24
CA ILE A 78 -20.15 -1.72 -5.18
C ILE A 78 -20.17 -2.79 -6.26
N CYS A 79 -20.19 -2.40 -7.53
CA CYS A 79 -19.96 -3.37 -8.60
C CYS A 79 -18.57 -3.98 -8.41
N GLN A 80 -18.45 -5.30 -8.47
CA GLN A 80 -17.17 -6.00 -8.24
C GLN A 80 -16.02 -5.39 -9.08
N GLU A 81 -16.30 -5.06 -10.34
CA GLU A 81 -15.36 -4.40 -11.25
C GLU A 81 -14.86 -3.05 -10.71
N THR A 82 -15.74 -2.25 -10.08
CA THR A 82 -15.36 -0.99 -9.45
C THR A 82 -14.42 -1.21 -8.28
N GLY A 83 -14.68 -2.21 -7.43
CA GLY A 83 -13.80 -2.55 -6.30
C GLY A 83 -12.41 -3.01 -6.77
N GLU A 84 -12.35 -3.84 -7.80
CA GLU A 84 -11.10 -4.32 -8.41
C GLU A 84 -10.28 -3.17 -9.03
N ILE A 85 -10.92 -2.30 -9.81
CA ILE A 85 -10.26 -1.12 -10.40
C ILE A 85 -9.78 -0.17 -9.30
N THR A 86 -10.59 0.09 -8.27
CA THR A 86 -10.17 0.93 -7.14
C THR A 86 -8.96 0.33 -6.44
N ALA A 87 -8.97 -0.97 -6.10
CA ALA A 87 -7.84 -1.63 -5.46
C ALA A 87 -6.56 -1.49 -6.30
N GLN A 88 -6.68 -1.70 -7.62
CA GLN A 88 -5.58 -1.54 -8.55
C GLN A 88 -5.03 -0.10 -8.54
N VAL A 89 -5.89 0.91 -8.73
CA VAL A 89 -5.47 2.32 -8.76
C VAL A 89 -4.83 2.75 -7.43
N ILE A 90 -5.45 2.39 -6.30
CA ILE A 90 -4.94 2.75 -4.98
C ILE A 90 -3.61 2.06 -4.68
N SER A 91 -3.44 0.80 -5.09
CA SER A 91 -2.16 0.09 -4.93
C SER A 91 -1.03 0.83 -5.65
N TRP A 92 -1.26 1.35 -6.86
CA TRP A 92 -0.28 2.14 -7.60
C TRP A 92 -0.05 3.52 -6.99
N ALA A 93 -1.11 4.16 -6.49
CA ALA A 93 -1.03 5.45 -5.81
C ALA A 93 -0.17 5.38 -4.54
N ILE A 94 -0.11 4.22 -3.87
CA ILE A 94 0.78 3.96 -2.74
C ILE A 94 2.17 3.55 -3.22
N PHE A 95 2.23 2.55 -4.10
CA PHE A 95 3.48 1.90 -4.50
C PHE A 95 4.42 2.83 -5.26
N GLY A 96 3.90 3.61 -6.22
CA GLY A 96 4.71 4.51 -7.06
C GLY A 96 5.52 5.52 -6.23
N PRO A 97 4.87 6.34 -5.37
CA PRO A 97 5.58 7.26 -4.49
C PRO A 97 6.54 6.57 -3.53
N ALA A 98 6.20 5.38 -3.02
CA ALA A 98 7.07 4.63 -2.12
C ALA A 98 8.37 4.17 -2.82
N VAL A 99 8.27 3.66 -4.05
CA VAL A 99 9.42 3.28 -4.88
C VAL A 99 10.26 4.50 -5.26
N GLN A 100 9.63 5.61 -5.64
CA GLN A 100 10.35 6.82 -5.99
C GLN A 100 11.09 7.40 -4.77
N TRP A 101 10.43 7.42 -3.61
CA TRP A 101 11.01 7.90 -2.36
C TRP A 101 12.17 7.01 -1.90
N SER A 102 12.03 5.68 -1.98
CA SER A 102 13.08 4.75 -1.55
C SER A 102 14.36 4.82 -2.39
N ARG A 103 14.23 5.16 -3.68
CA ARG A 103 15.35 5.29 -4.63
C ARG A 103 16.03 6.67 -4.62
N GLY A 104 15.31 7.72 -4.22
CA GLY A 104 15.80 9.10 -4.29
C GLY A 104 16.60 9.53 -3.06
N ASP A 105 17.02 10.80 -3.05
CA ASP A 105 17.82 11.41 -1.96
C ASP A 105 17.01 11.65 -0.65
N GLN A 106 15.75 11.19 -0.60
CA GLN A 106 14.87 11.28 0.57
C GLN A 106 14.79 12.71 1.17
N THR A 107 14.72 13.73 0.30
CA THR A 107 14.68 15.16 0.70
C THR A 107 13.48 15.52 1.58
N ILE A 108 12.42 14.72 1.54
CA ILE A 108 11.31 14.76 2.48
C ILE A 108 11.30 13.48 3.31
N THR A 109 10.91 13.62 4.58
CA THR A 109 10.82 12.47 5.49
C THR A 109 9.72 11.50 5.05
N LYS A 110 9.92 10.22 5.34
CA LYS A 110 8.93 9.15 5.15
C LYS A 110 7.54 9.55 5.65
N ASP A 111 7.44 10.02 6.89
CA ASP A 111 6.18 10.44 7.50
C ASP A 111 5.48 11.57 6.75
N THR A 112 6.24 12.49 6.15
CA THR A 112 5.69 13.59 5.36
C THR A 112 5.17 13.09 4.03
N MET A 113 5.94 12.26 3.33
CA MET A 113 5.50 11.66 2.07
C MET A 113 4.28 10.76 2.29
N ALA A 114 4.30 9.89 3.30
CA ALA A 114 3.19 9.01 3.65
C ALA A 114 1.92 9.81 3.97
N ARG A 115 2.02 10.99 4.59
CA ARG A 115 0.86 11.87 4.82
C ARG A 115 0.28 12.38 3.50
N HIS A 116 1.11 12.88 2.58
CA HIS A 116 0.63 13.35 1.28
C HIS A 116 -0.02 12.24 0.44
N VAL A 117 0.57 11.05 0.45
CA VAL A 117 0.01 9.89 -0.25
C VAL A 117 -1.30 9.46 0.41
N LEU A 118 -1.40 9.50 1.74
CA LEU A 118 -2.62 9.18 2.46
C LEU A 118 -3.79 10.06 2.03
N ASP A 119 -3.58 11.38 1.87
CA ASP A 119 -4.63 12.29 1.41
C ASP A 119 -5.19 11.89 0.04
N VAL A 120 -4.31 11.48 -0.89
CA VAL A 120 -4.70 10.99 -2.23
C VAL A 120 -5.43 9.65 -2.15
N VAL A 121 -4.95 8.74 -1.30
CA VAL A 121 -5.58 7.42 -1.10
C VAL A 121 -6.99 7.57 -0.54
N ILE A 122 -7.19 8.44 0.46
CA ILE A 122 -8.52 8.70 1.05
C ILE A 122 -9.45 9.27 -0.01
N ALA A 123 -8.99 10.26 -0.78
CA ALA A 123 -9.79 10.86 -1.85
C ALA A 123 -10.19 9.82 -2.91
N GLY A 124 -9.29 8.91 -3.29
CA GLY A 124 -9.57 7.86 -4.26
C GLY A 124 -10.47 6.73 -3.74
N LEU A 125 -10.51 6.50 -2.41
CA LEU A 125 -11.39 5.52 -1.77
C LEU A 125 -12.80 6.08 -1.49
N SER A 126 -12.94 7.39 -1.34
CA SER A 126 -14.22 8.04 -0.99
C SER A 126 -15.43 7.67 -1.87
N PRO A 127 -15.30 7.39 -3.19
CA PRO A 127 -16.45 7.00 -4.01
C PRO A 127 -17.01 5.61 -3.70
N VAL A 128 -16.22 4.75 -3.06
CA VAL A 128 -16.54 3.32 -2.85
C VAL A 128 -16.66 2.95 -1.38
N VAL A 129 -16.05 3.70 -0.47
CA VAL A 129 -16.14 3.44 0.97
C VAL A 129 -16.10 4.75 1.75
N THR A 130 -16.82 4.79 2.88
CA THR A 130 -16.62 5.84 3.88
C THR A 130 -15.36 5.52 4.66
N VAL A 131 -14.26 6.24 4.36
CA VAL A 131 -13.06 6.23 5.20
C VAL A 131 -13.40 6.90 6.54
N THR A 132 -13.08 6.23 7.65
CA THR A 132 -13.33 6.72 9.03
C THR A 132 -12.04 6.98 9.78
#